data_AF-A0A433F509-F1
#
_entry.id   AF-A0A433F509-F1
#
_cell.length_a   1.000
_cell.length_b   1.000
_cell.length_c   1.000
_cell.angle_alpha   90.00
_cell.angle_beta   90.00
_cell.angle_gamma   90.00
#
_symmetry.space_group_name_H-M   'P 1'
#
loop_
_entity.id
_entity.type
_entity.pdbx_description
1 polymer ?
#
loop_
_entity_poly.entity_id
_entity_poly.type
_entity_poly.pdbx_seq_one_letter_code
_entity_poly.pdbx_strand_id
1 'polypeptide(L)'
;MNLYIESIEGGSYLAATGLGASRTLVRDKTSRPKTFHCLNEIKDHFNSKEFEHVWLRQTTPYEEMVGQSQIPDALELEIDWHR
;
A
#
# COMPACT_ATOMS: atom_id res chain seq x y z
N MET A 1 4.32 7.40 12.94
CA MET A 1 4.48 7.27 11.46
C MET A 1 3.55 6.17 10.98
N ASN A 2 2.95 6.33 9.79
CA ASN A 2 1.96 5.40 9.25
C ASN A 2 2.54 4.55 8.11
N LEU A 3 1.95 3.37 7.91
CA LEU A 3 2.20 2.49 6.77
C LEU A 3 1.01 2.55 5.81
N TYR A 4 1.29 2.72 4.54
CA TYR A 4 0.32 2.71 3.45
C TYR A 4 0.67 1.58 2.51
N ILE A 5 -0.25 0.63 2.35
CA ILE A 5 -0.12 -0.54 1.49
C ILE A 5 -1.08 -0.37 0.34
N GLU A 6 -0.60 -0.52 -0.88
CA GLU A 6 -1.43 -0.47 -2.09
C GLU A 6 -1.42 -1.85 -2.74
N SER A 7 -2.60 -2.45 -2.87
CA SER A 7 -2.80 -3.66 -3.67
C SER A 7 -2.93 -3.25 -5.13
N ILE A 8 -2.01 -3.77 -5.95
CA ILE A 8 -1.98 -3.57 -7.39
C ILE A 8 -2.35 -4.86 -8.11
N GLU A 9 -2.69 -4.74 -9.39
CA GLU A 9 -3.09 -5.86 -10.24
C GLU A 9 -2.04 -7.00 -10.22
N GLY A 10 -2.53 -8.24 -10.31
CA GLY A 10 -1.65 -9.42 -10.31
C GLY A 10 -1.22 -9.91 -8.92
N GLY A 11 -1.92 -9.50 -7.85
CA GLY A 11 -1.67 -10.00 -6.50
C GLY A 11 -0.40 -9.44 -5.86
N SER A 12 0.06 -8.29 -6.35
CA SER A 12 1.25 -7.61 -5.85
C SER A 12 0.87 -6.40 -4.99
N TYR A 13 1.81 -5.97 -4.16
CA TYR A 13 1.63 -4.87 -3.22
C TYR A 13 2.82 -3.92 -3.27
N LEU A 14 2.53 -2.63 -3.11
CA LEU A 14 3.52 -1.60 -2.84
C LEU A 14 3.32 -1.09 -1.42
N ALA A 15 4.40 -0.60 -0.81
CA ALA A 15 4.36 0.00 0.51
C ALA A 15 4.96 1.40 0.48
N ALA A 16 4.37 2.32 1.24
CA ALA A 16 4.90 3.64 1.51
C ALA A 16 4.77 3.97 3.00
N THR A 17 5.70 4.73 3.54
CA THR A 17 5.65 5.18 4.94
C THR A 17 5.63 6.70 5.00
N GLY A 18 4.90 7.26 5.96
CA GLY A 18 4.85 8.71 6.08
C GLY A 18 3.79 9.24 7.03
N LEU A 19 3.50 10.53 6.90
CA LEU A 19 2.47 11.23 7.67
C LEU A 19 1.58 12.02 6.71
N GLY A 20 0.29 11.67 6.67
CA GLY A 20 -0.69 12.33 5.80
C GLY A 20 -0.35 12.24 4.32
N ALA A 21 -0.25 13.39 3.65
CA ALA A 21 0.07 13.49 2.22
C ALA A 21 1.57 13.26 1.92
N SER A 22 2.45 13.37 2.92
CA SER A 22 3.88 13.13 2.73
C SER A 22 4.17 11.65 2.89
N ARG A 23 4.08 10.91 1.78
CA ARG A 23 4.31 9.45 1.71
C ARG A 23 5.59 9.15 0.95
N THR A 24 6.47 8.33 1.52
CA THR A 24 7.70 7.87 0.85
C THR A 24 7.56 6.41 0.47
N LEU A 25 7.62 6.12 -0.83
CA LEU A 25 7.63 4.75 -1.36
C LEU A 25 8.83 3.96 -0.83
N VAL A 26 8.57 2.73 -0.41
CA VAL A 26 9.61 1.75 -0.08
C VAL A 26 10.31 1.35 -1.37
N ARG A 27 11.65 1.44 -1.36
CA ARG A 27 12.49 1.12 -2.50
C ARG A 27 13.37 -0.09 -2.22
N ASP A 28 13.70 -0.81 -3.28
CA ASP A 28 14.66 -1.90 -3.26
C ASP A 28 16.12 -1.38 -3.28
N LYS A 29 17.08 -2.31 -3.35
CA LYS A 29 18.51 -1.99 -3.40
C LYS A 29 18.93 -1.24 -4.66
N THR A 30 18.10 -1.23 -5.70
CA THR A 30 18.31 -0.54 -6.98
C THR A 30 17.56 0.80 -7.06
N SER A 31 16.98 1.26 -5.94
CA SER A 31 16.16 2.47 -5.85
C SER A 31 14.85 2.40 -6.65
N ARG A 32 14.40 1.20 -7.03
CA ARG A 32 13.09 0.99 -7.66
C ARG A 32 12.03 0.72 -6.60
N PRO A 33 10.74 1.04 -6.83
CA PRO A 33 9.68 0.67 -5.90
C PRO A 33 9.73 -0.82 -5.58
N LYS A 34 9.78 -1.15 -4.28
CA LYS A 34 9.83 -2.55 -3.85
C LYS A 34 8.42 -3.13 -3.95
N THR A 35 8.30 -4.19 -4.74
CA THR A 35 7.07 -4.98 -4.85
C THR A 35 7.09 -6.12 -3.86
N PHE A 36 5.94 -6.39 -3.25
CA PHE A 36 5.70 -7.50 -2.33
C PHE A 36 4.58 -8.38 -2.90
N HIS A 37 4.59 -9.67 -2.61
CA HIS A 37 3.60 -10.62 -3.12
C HIS A 37 2.53 -10.97 -2.07
N CYS A 38 2.75 -10.60 -0.81
CA CYS A 38 1.78 -10.73 0.25
C CYS A 38 2.06 -9.76 1.41
N LEU A 39 1.08 -9.58 2.29
CA LEU A 39 1.22 -8.73 3.48
C LEU A 39 2.29 -9.25 4.45
N ASN A 40 2.56 -10.56 4.50
CA ASN A 40 3.60 -11.12 5.36
C ASN A 40 5.00 -10.66 4.96
N GLU A 41 5.29 -10.54 3.66
CA GLU A 41 6.59 -10.00 3.23
C GLU A 41 6.77 -8.53 3.65
N ILE A 42 5.68 -7.77 3.72
CA ILE A 42 5.67 -6.38 4.22
C ILE A 42 5.91 -6.38 5.73
N LYS A 43 5.25 -7.27 6.49
CA LYS A 43 5.49 -7.45 7.92
C LYS A 43 6.95 -7.79 8.21
N ASP A 44 7.52 -8.77 7.51
CA ASP A 44 8.91 -9.18 7.66
C ASP A 44 9.87 -8.03 7.33
N HIS A 45 9.58 -7.27 6.28
CA HIS A 45 10.39 -6.11 5.89
C HIS A 45 10.41 -5.02 6.97
N PHE A 46 9.31 -4.86 7.70
CA PHE A 46 9.16 -3.87 8.76
C PHE A 46 9.18 -4.47 10.17
N ASN A 47 9.67 -5.70 10.35
CA ASN A 47 9.60 -6.39 11.64
C ASN A 47 10.22 -5.58 12.79
N SER A 48 11.21 -4.73 12.53
CA SER A 48 11.83 -3.86 13.55
C SER A 48 11.13 -2.51 13.77
N LYS A 49 10.02 -2.22 13.08
CA LYS A 49 9.30 -0.94 13.15
C LYS A 49 7.89 -1.10 13.67
N GLU A 50 7.41 -0.06 14.34
CA GLU A 50 6.04 0.07 14.80
C GLU A 50 5.36 1.22 14.03
N PHE A 51 4.09 1.03 13.70
CA PHE A 51 3.27 2.00 12.98
C PHE A 51 2.06 2.36 13.83
N GLU A 52 1.67 3.63 13.81
CA GLU A 52 0.47 4.10 14.51
C GLU A 52 -0.79 3.63 13.81
N HIS A 53 -0.81 3.79 12.48
CA HIS A 53 -1.90 3.36 11.61
C HIS A 53 -1.35 2.64 10.38
N VAL A 54 -2.06 1.60 9.95
CA VAL A 54 -1.77 0.88 8.71
C VAL A 54 -2.98 0.89 7.81
N TRP A 55 -2.80 1.43 6.61
CA TRP A 55 -3.84 1.61 5.62
C TRP A 55 -3.62 0.67 4.44
N LEU A 56 -4.65 -0.05 4.02
CA LEU A 56 -4.68 -0.86 2.82
C LEU A 56 -5.59 -0.20 1.79
N ARG A 57 -5.01 0.23 0.68
CA ARG A 57 -5.73 0.72 -0.50
C ARG A 57 -5.87 -0.40 -1.51
N GLN A 58 -7.11 -0.68 -1.93
CA GLN A 58 -7.40 -1.61 -3.02
C GLN A 58 -7.75 -0.83 -4.27
N THR A 59 -6.95 -1.00 -5.32
CA THR A 59 -7.22 -0.39 -6.63
C THR A 59 -7.88 -1.46 -7.51
N THR A 60 -9.19 -1.35 -7.75
CA THR A 60 -9.90 -2.28 -8.64
C THR A 60 -9.86 -1.78 -10.08
N PRO A 61 -9.42 -2.60 -11.07
CA PRO A 61 -9.37 -2.20 -12.48
C PRO A 61 -10.74 -1.90 -13.12
N TYR A 62 -11.82 -2.29 -12.44
CA TYR A 62 -13.19 -2.25 -12.96
C TYR A 62 -13.68 -0.84 -13.31
N GLU A 63 -13.09 0.20 -12.73
CA GLU A 63 -13.59 1.57 -12.85
C GLU A 63 -13.18 2.26 -14.16
N GLU A 64 -12.09 1.82 -14.82
CA GLU A 64 -11.67 2.38 -16.12
C GLU A 64 -12.54 1.88 -17.30
N MET A 65 -13.25 0.76 -17.14
CA MET A 65 -14.01 0.13 -18.23
C MET A 65 -15.47 0.60 -18.34
N VAL A 66 -15.93 1.49 -17.46
CA VAL A 66 -17.31 2.02 -17.43
C VAL A 66 -17.45 3.45 -17.96
N GLY A 67 -16.37 4.08 -18.43
CA GLY A 67 -16.41 5.43 -19.01
C GLY A 67 -16.81 6.52 -18.00
N GLN A 68 -16.70 6.24 -16.70
CA GLN A 68 -16.91 7.23 -15.66
C GLN A 68 -15.63 8.06 -15.49
N SER A 69 -15.73 9.38 -15.64
CA SER A 69 -14.62 10.33 -15.54
C SER A 69 -14.23 10.68 -14.10
N GLN A 70 -15.01 10.22 -13.13
CA GLN A 70 -14.67 10.31 -11.72
C GLN A 70 -14.17 8.94 -11.28
N ILE A 71 -12.87 8.87 -10.99
CA ILE A 71 -12.28 7.76 -10.24
C ILE A 71 -12.93 7.84 -8.86
N PRO A 72 -13.82 6.91 -8.46
CA PRO A 72 -14.25 6.82 -7.08
C PRO A 72 -13.01 6.71 -6.19
N ASP A 73 -13.00 7.40 -5.05
CA ASP A 73 -11.87 7.31 -4.13
C ASP A 73 -11.59 5.83 -3.84
N ALA A 74 -10.39 5.38 -4.22
CA ALA A 74 -9.98 4.00 -4.04
C ALA A 74 -10.23 3.58 -2.59
N LEU A 75 -10.77 2.38 -2.40
CA LEU A 75 -11.14 1.87 -1.10
C LEU A 75 -9.89 1.81 -0.19
N GLU A 76 -9.78 2.75 0.75
CA GLU A 76 -8.73 2.80 1.77
C GLU A 76 -9.33 2.31 3.09
N LEU A 77 -8.78 1.20 3.59
CA LEU A 77 -9.20 0.54 4.82
C LEU A 77 -8.07 0.61 5.83
N GLU A 78 -8.37 1.04 7.06
CA GLU A 78 -7.45 0.80 8.16
C GLU A 78 -7.48 -0.68 8.54
N ILE A 79 -6.31 -1.32 8.61
CA ILE A 79 -6.19 -2.73 8.97
C ILE A 79 -5.51 -2.89 10.32
N ASP A 80 -5.98 -3.87 11.09
CA ASP A 80 -5.35 -4.20 12.36
C ASP A 80 -3.97 -4.81 12.11
N TRP A 81 -2.94 -4.06 12.49
CA TRP A 81 -1.55 -4.41 12.24
C TRP A 81 -0.91 -5.01 13.47
N HIS A 82 -1.27 -6.26 13.76
CA HIS A 82 -0.59 -7.05 14.78
C HIS A 82 0.72 -7.63 14.26
N ARG A 83 1.74 -7.59 15.11
CA ARG A 83 3.03 -8.26 14.90
C ARG A 83 2.86 -9.78 14.92
#